data_AF-A0AA36NE23-F1
#
_entry.id   AF-A0AA36NE23-F1
#
_cell.length_a   1.000
_cell.length_b   1.000
_cell.length_c   1.000
_cell.angle_alpha   90.00
_cell.angle_beta   90.00
_cell.angle_gamma   90.00
#
_symmetry.space_group_name_H-M   'P 1'
#
loop_
_entity.id
_entity.type
_entity.pdbx_description
1 polymer ?
#
loop_
_entity_poly.entity_id
_entity_poly.type
_entity_poly.pdbx_seq_one_letter_code
_entity_poly.pdbx_strand_id
1 'polypeptide(L)'
;MSLRTFRNGIAGCVDENSIVGFAVEPGERKERSGLPSLASSLDTLLELRAGAKGSEYPRPDDDQSSADASACGEEEDESVVSPGQALLAKLKAEVQVTLEEKLFPKVDEKYRCPLCPFRAFAKLTRVSQHIAKYHTVKVQFCPSGTKQVKLLLALYDEDCMRGKDGQNYLQRSSDTLRQTVAPSLLSSRTDIDKFIRIVFTAAGPVYRNLDALTDGEPLRRVRNIYYTRCFAHLVVREMLLCNAKATWLKAMIPRVTQEAVARNCLTTSLLPSNVKDWWPIVEDIFTSPRLSDRKDSLLQEAVQHEEFVAISIDATMRCSQVLTVRGRTNAVLLLHAVPSEAAEVIVTALAELPAHALAQIQFIASDSPSSALARQLRRVCPNLVMLSLDPVHLAFAWEYSTWKKRTPGSKALRAVLSKLSVRDPQATAEHWGCVYEGTAPPELTPREQAQRDRIKDGGMPLRAAKQTLHTMDYSVPFYDRMEIVKAFAALSALYPEEVAKAALGANAGSQADDGVLSGLVNLAVLKALELRGGA
;
A
#
# COMPACT_ATOMS: atom_id res chain seq x y z
N MET A 1 13.75 -5.33 39.24
CA MET A 1 12.60 -5.22 38.31
C MET A 1 11.37 -5.86 38.96
N SER A 2 10.19 -5.26 38.85
CA SER A 2 8.96 -5.86 39.42
C SER A 2 8.43 -6.99 38.52
N LEU A 3 7.94 -8.07 39.13
CA LEU A 3 7.29 -9.23 38.50
C LEU A 3 6.21 -8.89 37.45
N ARG A 4 5.60 -7.70 37.52
CA ARG A 4 4.61 -7.24 36.53
C ARG A 4 5.22 -6.86 35.18
N THR A 5 6.43 -6.30 35.17
CA THR A 5 7.03 -5.75 33.96
C THR A 5 7.44 -6.86 32.99
N PHE A 6 8.13 -7.90 33.48
CA PHE A 6 8.52 -9.05 32.66
C PHE A 6 7.30 -9.87 32.15
N ARG A 7 6.29 -10.06 33.01
CA ARG A 7 5.04 -10.78 32.69
C ARG A 7 4.26 -10.14 31.55
N ASN A 8 4.23 -8.82 31.46
CA ASN A 8 3.52 -8.11 30.40
C ASN A 8 4.25 -8.13 29.06
N GLY A 9 5.58 -8.31 29.05
CA GLY A 9 6.37 -8.30 27.82
C GLY A 9 6.32 -9.54 26.98
N ILE A 10 6.40 -10.71 27.62
CA ILE A 10 6.26 -11.98 26.91
C ILE A 10 4.79 -12.21 26.52
N ALA A 11 3.84 -11.78 27.36
CA ALA A 11 2.42 -11.82 27.02
C ALA A 11 2.06 -10.89 25.86
N GLY A 12 2.70 -9.73 25.73
CA GLY A 12 2.44 -8.81 24.63
C GLY A 12 2.93 -9.32 23.27
N CYS A 13 4.08 -9.98 23.16
CA CYS A 13 4.70 -10.20 21.85
C CYS A 13 4.06 -11.29 20.97
N VAL A 14 3.09 -12.10 21.43
CA VAL A 14 2.55 -13.22 20.62
C VAL A 14 1.08 -13.60 20.93
N ASP A 15 0.30 -13.89 19.87
CA ASP A 15 -1.02 -14.54 19.91
C ASP A 15 -1.08 -15.71 18.89
N GLU A 16 -1.84 -16.73 19.28
CA GLU A 16 -2.11 -18.08 18.78
C GLU A 16 -2.89 -18.18 17.45
N ASN A 17 -3.38 -17.10 16.84
CA ASN A 17 -4.14 -17.19 15.58
C ASN A 17 -3.55 -16.35 14.45
N SER A 18 -2.76 -17.00 13.61
CA SER A 18 -2.45 -16.50 12.27
C SER A 18 -3.74 -16.43 11.47
N ILE A 19 -4.20 -15.20 11.20
CA ILE A 19 -5.45 -14.75 10.54
C ILE A 19 -6.47 -14.22 11.56
N VAL A 20 -6.43 -12.91 11.81
CA VAL A 20 -7.62 -12.17 12.24
C VAL A 20 -8.53 -12.04 11.01
N GLY A 21 -9.45 -12.98 10.86
CA GLY A 21 -10.69 -12.72 10.14
C GLY A 21 -11.62 -11.95 11.07
N PHE A 22 -12.13 -10.79 10.64
CA PHE A 22 -13.21 -10.14 11.36
C PHE A 22 -14.46 -11.03 11.28
N ALA A 23 -14.74 -11.81 12.32
CA ALA A 23 -16.05 -12.39 12.53
C ALA A 23 -16.88 -11.37 13.32
N VAL A 24 -17.85 -10.75 12.65
CA VAL A 24 -18.93 -10.04 13.35
C VAL A 24 -19.81 -11.12 13.95
N GLU A 25 -19.63 -11.43 15.22
CA GLU A 25 -20.61 -12.26 15.93
C GLU A 25 -21.97 -11.54 15.91
N PRO A 26 -23.08 -12.24 15.62
CA PRO A 26 -24.41 -11.70 15.80
C PRO A 26 -24.74 -11.68 17.30
N GLY A 27 -23.99 -10.91 18.08
CA GLY A 27 -24.32 -10.60 19.45
C GLY A 27 -25.52 -9.65 19.47
N GLU A 28 -26.50 -9.97 20.30
CA GLU A 28 -27.72 -9.18 20.49
C GLU A 28 -27.39 -7.68 20.55
N ARG A 29 -27.97 -6.92 19.62
CA ARG A 29 -27.92 -5.45 19.59
C ARG A 29 -28.42 -4.92 20.92
N LYS A 30 -27.51 -4.64 21.85
CA LYS A 30 -27.70 -3.50 22.74
C LYS A 30 -27.50 -2.28 21.87
N GLU A 31 -28.60 -1.63 21.52
CA GLU A 31 -28.60 -0.31 20.86
C GLU A 31 -27.72 0.64 21.67
N ARG A 32 -26.44 0.78 21.30
CA ARG A 32 -25.66 1.96 21.62
C ARG A 32 -26.15 3.05 20.68
N SER A 33 -27.20 3.75 21.11
CA SER A 33 -27.69 4.98 20.49
C SER A 33 -26.55 6.01 20.47
N GLY A 34 -25.87 6.14 19.33
CA GLY A 34 -24.90 7.23 19.12
C GLY A 34 -23.72 6.97 18.19
N LEU A 35 -23.44 5.72 17.78
CA LEU A 35 -22.34 5.46 16.84
C LEU A 35 -22.83 5.54 15.38
N PRO A 36 -22.29 6.44 14.55
CA PRO A 36 -22.64 6.51 13.13
C PRO A 36 -22.29 5.18 12.44
N SER A 37 -23.15 4.69 11.53
CA SER A 37 -22.84 3.53 10.70
C SER A 37 -21.51 3.73 9.96
N LEU A 38 -20.80 2.65 9.61
CA LEU A 38 -19.54 2.71 8.84
C LEU A 38 -19.72 3.54 7.56
N ALA A 39 -20.89 3.43 6.91
CA ALA A 39 -21.25 4.24 5.74
C ALA A 39 -21.36 5.74 6.08
N SER A 40 -21.98 6.10 7.21
CA SER A 40 -22.07 7.50 7.65
C SER A 40 -20.75 8.09 8.18
N SER A 41 -19.83 7.27 8.71
CA SER A 41 -18.47 7.70 9.06
C SER A 41 -17.63 7.94 7.80
N LEU A 42 -17.78 7.10 6.77
CA LEU A 42 -17.14 7.32 5.47
C LEU A 42 -17.68 8.59 4.79
N ASP A 43 -18.96 8.92 4.96
CA ASP A 43 -19.59 10.18 4.52
C ASP A 43 -19.06 11.45 5.22
N THR A 44 -17.99 11.37 6.03
CA THR A 44 -17.22 12.54 6.54
C THR A 44 -15.71 12.56 6.20
N LEU A 45 -15.21 11.57 5.45
CA LEU A 45 -13.79 11.38 5.12
C LEU A 45 -13.03 12.47 4.35
N LEU A 46 -13.66 13.44 3.69
CA LEU A 46 -12.92 14.39 2.86
C LEU A 46 -13.47 15.81 3.04
N GLU A 47 -12.62 16.69 3.56
CA GLU A 47 -12.87 18.13 3.53
C GLU A 47 -12.47 18.68 2.16
N LEU A 48 -13.44 18.65 1.26
CA LEU A 48 -13.29 18.94 -0.16
C LEU A 48 -12.98 20.42 -0.50
N ARG A 49 -12.77 21.27 0.52
CA ARG A 49 -12.36 22.67 0.34
C ARG A 49 -10.84 22.87 0.36
N ALA A 50 -10.06 21.89 0.83
CA ALA A 50 -8.60 21.93 0.77
C ALA A 50 -8.14 21.65 -0.68
N GLY A 51 -7.46 22.63 -1.29
CA GLY A 51 -6.93 22.56 -2.66
C GLY A 51 -7.82 23.18 -3.76
N ALA A 52 -9.08 23.55 -3.45
CA ALA A 52 -9.99 24.14 -4.43
C ALA A 52 -9.74 25.65 -4.68
N LYS A 53 -9.08 26.35 -3.75
CA LYS A 53 -8.74 27.76 -3.86
C LYS A 53 -7.23 27.97 -3.78
N GLY A 54 -6.61 28.29 -4.91
CA GLY A 54 -5.47 29.21 -4.99
C GLY A 54 -4.18 28.86 -4.24
N SER A 55 -3.88 27.60 -3.91
CA SER A 55 -2.49 27.26 -3.60
C SER A 55 -1.72 27.22 -4.93
N GLU A 56 -1.22 28.37 -5.38
CA GLU A 56 0.03 28.37 -6.13
C GLU A 56 1.01 27.59 -5.27
N TYR A 57 1.40 26.40 -5.72
CA TYR A 57 2.58 25.75 -5.16
C TYR A 57 3.71 26.78 -5.24
N PRO A 58 4.43 27.06 -4.14
CA PRO A 58 5.63 27.88 -4.22
C PRO A 58 6.50 27.25 -5.30
N ARG A 59 6.77 28.01 -6.36
CA ARG A 59 7.89 27.66 -7.24
C ARG A 59 9.13 27.70 -6.34
N PRO A 60 9.97 26.66 -6.30
CA PRO A 60 11.24 26.77 -5.61
C PRO A 60 11.97 27.96 -6.21
N ASP A 61 12.22 29.00 -5.41
CA ASP A 61 13.00 30.14 -5.85
C ASP A 61 14.41 29.65 -6.20
N ASP A 62 14.80 29.88 -7.45
CA ASP A 62 16.12 29.64 -7.99
C ASP A 62 17.12 30.60 -7.32
N ASP A 63 17.75 30.18 -6.23
CA ASP A 63 18.99 30.81 -5.73
C ASP A 63 20.06 29.75 -5.41
N GLN A 64 20.90 29.52 -6.42
CA GLN A 64 22.35 29.27 -6.41
C GLN A 64 22.97 28.52 -5.20
N SER A 65 23.35 27.25 -5.38
CA SER A 65 24.79 26.86 -5.45
C SER A 65 25.02 25.34 -5.54
N SER A 66 25.90 24.98 -6.49
CA SER A 66 26.80 23.80 -6.59
C SER A 66 26.24 22.36 -6.72
N ALA A 67 26.39 21.90 -7.97
CA ALA A 67 26.99 20.63 -8.42
C ALA A 67 26.23 19.29 -8.27
N ASP A 68 26.04 18.69 -9.46
CA ASP A 68 25.83 17.27 -9.75
C ASP A 68 24.50 16.61 -9.37
N ALA A 69 23.50 16.82 -10.23
CA ALA A 69 22.62 15.73 -10.69
C ALA A 69 22.00 16.08 -12.05
N SER A 70 22.43 15.33 -13.05
CA SER A 70 21.94 15.37 -14.42
C SER A 70 20.49 14.88 -14.54
N ALA A 71 19.73 15.57 -15.39
CA ALA A 71 18.51 15.14 -16.07
C ALA A 71 17.25 14.92 -15.21
N CYS A 72 16.30 15.87 -15.24
CA CYS A 72 15.00 15.74 -15.93
C CYS A 72 14.04 16.88 -15.55
N GLY A 73 13.51 17.59 -16.55
CA GLY A 73 12.55 18.67 -16.32
C GLY A 73 12.16 19.45 -17.57
N GLU A 74 11.94 18.78 -18.70
CA GLU A 74 11.13 19.35 -19.77
C GLU A 74 9.67 19.16 -19.37
N GLU A 75 8.90 20.25 -19.31
CA GLU A 75 7.44 20.19 -19.23
C GLU A 75 6.95 19.33 -20.40
N GLU A 76 6.49 18.11 -20.12
CA GLU A 76 5.93 17.21 -21.13
C GLU A 76 4.77 17.94 -21.84
N ASP A 77 5.10 18.45 -23.02
CA ASP A 77 4.23 18.96 -24.06
C ASP A 77 2.96 18.08 -24.11
N GLU A 78 1.77 18.68 -24.09
CA GLU A 78 0.50 17.93 -24.16
C GLU A 78 0.58 16.95 -25.33
N SER A 79 0.82 15.68 -25.02
CA SER A 79 1.19 14.68 -26.01
C SER A 79 0.20 14.70 -27.16
N VAL A 80 0.71 14.84 -28.39
CA VAL A 80 -0.12 14.86 -29.60
C VAL A 80 -0.90 13.55 -29.64
N VAL A 81 -2.18 13.63 -29.31
CA VAL A 81 -3.07 12.48 -29.32
C VAL A 81 -3.40 12.17 -30.77
N SER A 82 -2.94 11.02 -31.27
CA SER A 82 -3.19 10.60 -32.65
C SER A 82 -4.10 9.39 -32.72
N PRO A 83 -5.31 9.53 -33.27
CA PRO A 83 -6.16 8.38 -33.58
C PRO A 83 -5.50 7.42 -34.56
N GLY A 84 -5.73 6.12 -34.38
CA GLY A 84 -5.32 5.11 -35.33
C GLY A 84 -6.01 5.27 -36.69
N GLN A 85 -5.42 4.72 -37.75
CA GLN A 85 -5.91 4.86 -39.13
C GLN A 85 -7.36 4.37 -39.30
N ALA A 86 -7.74 3.30 -38.61
CA ALA A 86 -9.11 2.76 -38.65
C ALA A 86 -10.14 3.77 -38.12
N LEU A 87 -9.85 4.42 -37.00
CA LEU A 87 -10.72 5.46 -36.46
C LEU A 87 -10.75 6.68 -37.37
N LEU A 88 -9.59 7.15 -37.86
CA LEU A 88 -9.53 8.28 -38.81
C LEU A 88 -10.37 8.05 -40.08
N ALA A 89 -10.39 6.83 -40.61
CA ALA A 89 -11.22 6.48 -41.76
C ALA A 89 -12.72 6.62 -41.43
N LYS A 90 -13.14 6.19 -40.23
CA LYS A 90 -14.51 6.38 -39.75
C LYS A 90 -14.87 7.87 -39.57
N LEU A 91 -13.96 8.68 -39.02
CA LEU A 91 -14.18 10.11 -38.85
C LEU A 91 -14.33 10.83 -40.21
N LYS A 92 -13.50 10.44 -41.19
CA LYS A 92 -13.59 10.96 -42.56
C LYS A 92 -14.95 10.63 -43.19
N ALA A 93 -15.41 9.39 -43.04
CA ALA A 93 -16.70 8.96 -43.56
C ALA A 93 -17.86 9.74 -42.91
N GLU A 94 -17.83 9.93 -41.59
CA GLU A 94 -18.84 10.70 -40.84
C GLU A 94 -18.91 12.16 -41.33
N VAL A 95 -17.76 12.81 -41.54
CA VAL A 95 -17.70 14.19 -42.09
C VAL A 95 -18.31 14.26 -43.48
N GLN A 96 -18.03 13.28 -44.35
CA GLN A 96 -18.54 13.24 -45.71
C GLN A 96 -20.07 13.07 -45.74
N VAL A 97 -20.59 12.11 -44.99
CA VAL A 97 -22.05 11.88 -44.84
C VAL A 97 -22.73 13.15 -44.33
N THR A 98 -22.17 13.79 -43.31
CA THR A 98 -22.72 15.03 -42.74
C THR A 98 -22.78 16.18 -43.76
N LEU A 99 -21.79 16.28 -44.66
CA LEU A 99 -21.77 17.29 -45.72
C LEU A 99 -22.80 17.01 -46.82
N GLU A 100 -23.08 15.74 -47.10
CA GLU A 100 -24.03 15.30 -48.12
C GLU A 100 -25.48 15.47 -47.65
N GLU A 101 -25.80 15.01 -46.45
CA GLU A 101 -27.16 15.04 -45.89
C GLU A 101 -27.60 16.47 -45.51
N LYS A 102 -26.65 17.32 -45.11
CA LYS A 102 -26.90 18.72 -44.67
C LYS A 102 -27.96 18.86 -43.58
N LEU A 103 -28.13 17.82 -42.76
CA LEU A 103 -29.04 17.81 -41.61
C LEU A 103 -28.37 18.47 -40.41
N PHE A 104 -28.58 19.79 -40.25
CA PHE A 104 -28.00 20.56 -39.15
C PHE A 104 -29.08 20.96 -38.13
N PRO A 105 -28.95 20.54 -36.85
CA PRO A 105 -29.90 20.91 -35.81
C PRO A 105 -29.99 22.43 -35.62
N LYS A 106 -31.20 22.97 -35.57
CA LYS A 106 -31.45 24.39 -35.25
C LYS A 106 -31.76 24.54 -33.77
N VAL A 107 -31.00 25.37 -33.06
CA VAL A 107 -31.20 25.67 -31.63
C VAL A 107 -30.93 27.15 -31.40
N ASP A 108 -31.82 27.83 -30.68
CA ASP A 108 -31.73 29.28 -30.38
C ASP A 108 -31.53 30.12 -31.66
N GLU A 109 -32.34 29.82 -32.68
CA GLU A 109 -32.30 30.45 -34.02
C GLU A 109 -31.02 30.23 -34.83
N LYS A 110 -30.03 29.50 -34.30
CA LYS A 110 -28.77 29.19 -34.95
C LYS A 110 -28.71 27.72 -35.37
N TYR A 111 -28.03 27.45 -36.48
CA TYR A 111 -27.73 26.10 -36.96
C TYR A 111 -26.43 25.61 -36.33
N ARG A 112 -26.48 24.47 -35.63
CA ARG A 112 -25.32 23.88 -34.97
C ARG A 112 -24.56 22.95 -35.91
N CYS A 113 -23.24 22.94 -35.78
CA CYS A 113 -22.44 21.86 -36.36
C CYS A 113 -22.65 20.60 -35.50
N PRO A 114 -23.11 19.46 -36.07
CA PRO A 114 -23.32 18.24 -35.28
C PRO A 114 -22.00 17.66 -34.74
N LEU A 115 -20.89 17.91 -35.45
CA LEU A 115 -19.55 17.35 -35.20
C LEU A 115 -18.68 18.18 -34.23
N CYS A 116 -19.14 19.40 -33.88
CA CYS A 116 -18.48 20.25 -32.89
C CYS A 116 -19.39 20.42 -31.67
N PRO A 117 -18.88 20.39 -30.44
CA PRO A 117 -19.72 20.47 -29.23
C PRO A 117 -20.56 21.75 -29.17
N PHE A 118 -19.94 22.92 -29.36
CA PHE A 118 -20.60 24.21 -29.10
C PHE A 118 -20.76 25.10 -30.33
N ARG A 119 -20.20 24.73 -31.50
CA ARG A 119 -20.23 25.60 -32.69
C ARG A 119 -21.63 25.77 -33.27
N ALA A 120 -22.07 27.03 -33.40
CA ALA A 120 -23.35 27.38 -33.98
C ALA A 120 -23.25 28.61 -34.88
N PHE A 121 -24.07 28.67 -35.93
CA PHE A 121 -24.00 29.64 -37.01
C PHE A 121 -25.38 30.19 -37.35
N ALA A 122 -25.46 31.46 -37.77
CA ALA A 122 -26.74 32.08 -38.13
C ALA A 122 -27.36 31.53 -39.44
N LYS A 123 -26.56 30.92 -40.32
CA LYS A 123 -27.00 30.43 -41.64
C LYS A 123 -26.54 29.00 -41.86
N LEU A 124 -27.40 28.17 -42.46
CA LEU A 124 -27.13 26.78 -42.81
C LEU A 124 -25.86 26.64 -43.68
N THR A 125 -25.69 27.52 -44.67
CA THR A 125 -24.53 27.52 -45.58
C THR A 125 -23.20 27.71 -44.86
N ARG A 126 -23.19 28.44 -43.74
CA ARG A 126 -21.98 28.65 -42.93
C ARG A 126 -21.57 27.37 -42.19
N VAL A 127 -22.53 26.52 -41.82
CA VAL A 127 -22.24 25.21 -41.20
C VAL A 127 -21.52 24.31 -42.21
N SER A 128 -22.05 24.17 -43.44
CA SER A 128 -21.39 23.39 -44.49
C SER A 128 -19.99 23.91 -44.80
N GLN A 129 -19.83 25.23 -44.93
CA GLN A 129 -18.52 25.86 -45.15
C GLN A 129 -17.55 25.58 -43.99
N HIS A 130 -18.03 25.61 -42.76
CA HIS A 130 -17.21 25.30 -41.59
C HIS A 130 -16.76 23.84 -41.58
N ILE A 131 -17.68 22.90 -41.84
CA ILE A 131 -17.36 21.47 -41.89
C ILE A 131 -16.31 21.19 -42.97
N ALA A 132 -16.55 21.67 -44.20
CA ALA A 132 -15.62 21.47 -45.31
C ALA A 132 -14.24 22.10 -45.07
N LYS A 133 -14.18 23.28 -44.42
CA LYS A 133 -12.92 24.01 -44.21
C LYS A 133 -12.11 23.50 -43.03
N TYR A 134 -12.76 23.10 -41.94
CA TYR A 134 -12.09 22.87 -40.65
C TYR A 134 -12.07 21.40 -40.22
N HIS A 135 -13.03 20.57 -40.63
CA HIS A 135 -12.98 19.13 -40.35
C HIS A 135 -12.11 18.44 -41.41
N THR A 136 -10.80 18.64 -41.30
CA THR A 136 -9.81 18.11 -42.25
C THR A 136 -8.85 17.14 -41.58
N VAL A 137 -8.14 16.35 -42.39
CA VAL A 137 -7.11 15.40 -41.92
C VAL A 137 -6.06 16.07 -41.04
N LYS A 138 -5.69 17.32 -41.34
CA LYS A 138 -4.66 18.09 -40.59
C LYS A 138 -4.98 18.23 -39.10
N VAL A 139 -6.27 18.31 -38.75
CA VAL A 139 -6.75 18.39 -37.36
C VAL A 139 -7.52 17.14 -36.96
N GLN A 140 -7.23 16.01 -37.61
CA GLN A 140 -7.87 14.71 -37.35
C GLN A 140 -9.40 14.79 -37.39
N PHE A 141 -9.95 15.65 -38.25
CA PHE A 141 -11.38 15.94 -38.38
C PHE A 141 -12.05 16.51 -37.11
N CYS A 142 -11.29 16.95 -36.11
CA CYS A 142 -11.77 17.44 -34.83
C CYS A 142 -11.21 18.85 -34.52
N PRO A 143 -11.78 19.92 -35.10
CA PRO A 143 -11.24 21.27 -34.94
C PRO A 143 -11.48 21.90 -33.55
N SER A 144 -12.28 21.26 -32.68
CA SER A 144 -12.67 21.84 -31.38
C SER A 144 -11.59 21.73 -30.30
N GLY A 145 -10.61 20.83 -30.45
CA GLY A 145 -9.55 20.64 -29.47
C GLY A 145 -9.24 19.17 -29.14
N THR A 146 -8.13 18.98 -28.45
CA THR A 146 -7.59 17.67 -28.06
C THR A 146 -8.49 16.92 -27.08
N LYS A 147 -9.29 17.61 -26.26
CA LYS A 147 -10.18 16.94 -25.29
C LYS A 147 -11.36 16.25 -25.95
N GLN A 148 -11.87 16.79 -27.06
CA GLN A 148 -12.84 16.06 -27.89
C GLN A 148 -12.18 14.85 -28.56
N VAL A 149 -10.93 14.94 -29.02
CA VAL A 149 -10.18 13.79 -29.57
C VAL A 149 -10.00 12.69 -28.52
N LYS A 150 -9.60 13.04 -27.29
CA LYS A 150 -9.47 12.08 -26.17
C LYS A 150 -10.80 11.39 -25.88
N LEU A 151 -11.90 12.14 -25.83
CA LEU A 151 -13.23 11.58 -25.61
C LEU A 151 -13.65 10.64 -26.75
N LEU A 152 -13.35 11.03 -27.99
CA LEU A 152 -13.65 10.24 -29.17
C LEU A 152 -12.88 8.91 -29.18
N LEU A 153 -11.59 8.92 -28.80
CA LEU A 153 -10.83 7.70 -28.57
C LEU A 153 -11.45 6.84 -27.49
N ALA A 154 -11.89 7.44 -26.39
CA ALA A 154 -12.50 6.68 -25.31
C ALA A 154 -13.79 5.98 -25.73
N LEU A 155 -14.63 6.64 -26.53
CA LEU A 155 -15.83 6.04 -27.10
C LEU A 155 -15.50 4.90 -28.08
N TYR A 156 -14.44 5.06 -28.89
CA TYR A 156 -14.00 4.04 -29.83
C TYR A 156 -13.46 2.80 -29.10
N ASP A 157 -12.58 3.00 -28.11
CA ASP A 157 -12.01 1.91 -27.31
C ASP A 157 -13.12 1.13 -26.59
N GLU A 158 -14.11 1.82 -26.03
CA GLU A 158 -15.26 1.18 -25.38
C GLU A 158 -16.09 0.32 -26.35
N ASP A 159 -16.36 0.83 -27.56
CA ASP A 159 -17.09 0.06 -28.57
C ASP A 159 -16.28 -1.16 -29.02
N CYS A 160 -14.96 -1.03 -29.21
CA CYS A 160 -14.06 -2.13 -29.50
C CYS A 160 -14.03 -3.19 -28.38
N MET A 161 -13.94 -2.77 -27.11
CA MET A 161 -13.98 -3.68 -25.96
C MET A 161 -15.31 -4.43 -25.85
N ARG A 162 -16.41 -3.82 -26.30
CA ARG A 162 -17.74 -4.45 -26.36
C ARG A 162 -17.99 -5.25 -27.64
N GLY A 163 -17.01 -5.33 -28.55
CA GLY A 163 -17.17 -5.98 -29.85
C GLY A 163 -18.21 -5.31 -30.76
N LYS A 164 -18.46 -4.01 -30.57
CA LYS A 164 -19.41 -3.23 -31.37
C LYS A 164 -18.67 -2.44 -32.44
N ASP A 165 -19.18 -2.46 -33.67
CA ASP A 165 -18.70 -1.56 -34.71
C ASP A 165 -19.40 -0.21 -34.59
N GLY A 166 -18.94 0.62 -33.65
CA GLY A 166 -19.52 1.94 -33.43
C GLY A 166 -19.36 2.88 -34.63
N GLN A 167 -20.28 3.82 -34.73
CA GLN A 167 -20.32 4.88 -35.75
C GLN A 167 -20.57 6.25 -35.08
N ASN A 168 -20.49 7.31 -35.88
CA ASN A 168 -20.83 8.69 -35.50
C ASN A 168 -20.07 9.20 -34.26
N TYR A 169 -18.75 8.97 -34.21
CA TYR A 169 -17.94 9.28 -33.04
C TYR A 169 -17.76 10.79 -32.83
N LEU A 170 -17.68 11.60 -33.89
CA LEU A 170 -17.59 13.07 -33.77
C LEU A 170 -18.89 13.64 -33.20
N GLN A 171 -20.04 13.16 -33.68
CA GLN A 171 -21.33 13.55 -33.17
C GLN A 171 -21.53 13.08 -31.73
N ARG A 172 -21.27 11.81 -31.42
CA ARG A 172 -21.41 11.26 -30.05
C ARG A 172 -20.52 11.99 -29.05
N SER A 173 -19.23 12.21 -29.37
CA SER A 173 -18.32 12.97 -28.51
C SER A 173 -18.81 14.42 -28.31
N SER A 174 -19.35 15.04 -29.36
CA SER A 174 -19.95 16.38 -29.26
C SER A 174 -21.18 16.42 -28.36
N ASP A 175 -22.06 15.44 -28.48
CA ASP A 175 -23.26 15.30 -27.64
C ASP A 175 -22.90 15.06 -26.18
N THR A 176 -21.94 14.17 -25.91
CA THR A 176 -21.44 13.93 -24.55
C THR A 176 -20.84 15.20 -23.94
N LEU A 177 -20.04 15.97 -24.68
CA LEU A 177 -19.50 17.25 -24.19
C LEU A 177 -20.61 18.28 -23.95
N ARG A 178 -21.62 18.37 -24.82
CA ARG A 178 -22.78 19.26 -24.62
C ARG A 178 -23.54 18.92 -23.34
N GLN A 179 -23.70 17.64 -23.03
CA GLN A 179 -24.43 17.18 -21.85
C GLN A 179 -23.64 17.39 -20.55
N THR A 180 -22.32 17.23 -20.59
CA THR A 180 -21.49 17.21 -19.38
C THR A 180 -20.83 18.55 -19.04
N VAL A 181 -20.57 19.39 -20.05
CA VAL A 181 -19.99 20.73 -19.87
C VAL A 181 -21.10 21.75 -19.65
N ALA A 182 -21.46 21.94 -18.38
CA ALA A 182 -22.43 22.94 -17.94
C ALA A 182 -21.74 24.01 -17.05
N PRO A 183 -21.99 25.32 -17.26
CA PRO A 183 -22.77 25.88 -18.36
C PRO A 183 -22.10 25.64 -19.72
N SER A 184 -22.87 25.71 -20.81
CA SER A 184 -22.32 25.53 -22.15
C SER A 184 -21.33 26.64 -22.50
N LEU A 185 -20.29 26.30 -23.28
CA LEU A 185 -19.33 27.28 -23.77
C LEU A 185 -19.93 28.16 -24.87
N LEU A 186 -19.32 29.33 -25.08
CA LEU A 186 -19.69 30.25 -26.16
C LEU A 186 -19.57 29.57 -27.52
N SER A 187 -20.60 29.75 -28.37
CA SER A 187 -20.67 29.07 -29.67
C SER A 187 -19.65 29.54 -30.71
N SER A 188 -19.00 30.68 -30.46
CA SER A 188 -17.92 31.22 -31.28
C SER A 188 -16.53 30.69 -30.91
N ARG A 189 -16.37 29.97 -29.80
CA ARG A 189 -15.07 29.46 -29.34
C ARG A 189 -14.68 28.18 -30.07
N THR A 190 -13.40 28.06 -30.41
CA THR A 190 -12.84 26.89 -31.11
C THR A 190 -11.86 26.13 -30.22
N ASP A 191 -11.30 26.79 -29.22
CA ASP A 191 -10.29 26.32 -28.29
C ASP A 191 -10.93 25.88 -26.97
N ILE A 192 -11.76 24.83 -27.01
CA ILE A 192 -12.53 24.41 -25.82
C ILE A 192 -11.62 23.89 -24.70
N ASP A 193 -10.41 23.44 -25.04
CA ASP A 193 -9.48 22.82 -24.10
C ASP A 193 -9.15 23.74 -22.92
N LYS A 194 -9.04 25.06 -23.14
CA LYS A 194 -8.73 25.98 -22.04
C LYS A 194 -9.84 26.05 -20.99
N PHE A 195 -11.09 25.80 -21.38
CA PHE A 195 -12.30 26.06 -20.60
C PHE A 195 -12.97 24.82 -20.02
N ILE A 196 -12.44 23.62 -20.27
CA ILE A 196 -12.98 22.38 -19.69
C ILE A 196 -11.90 21.61 -18.94
N ARG A 197 -12.28 20.88 -17.91
CA ARG A 197 -11.39 19.99 -17.15
C ARG A 197 -12.05 18.65 -16.94
N ILE A 198 -11.21 17.62 -16.84
CA ILE A 198 -11.65 16.27 -16.52
C ILE A 198 -11.91 16.17 -15.02
N VAL A 199 -13.04 15.58 -14.67
CA VAL A 199 -13.48 15.34 -13.30
C VAL A 199 -13.70 13.85 -13.13
N PHE A 200 -12.98 13.23 -12.20
CA PHE A 200 -13.19 11.84 -11.84
C PHE A 200 -14.33 11.73 -10.82
N THR A 201 -15.38 11.02 -11.22
CA THR A 201 -16.56 10.75 -10.38
C THR A 201 -16.62 9.28 -10.02
N ALA A 202 -17.44 8.91 -9.03
CA ALA A 202 -17.70 7.50 -8.76
C ALA A 202 -18.38 6.77 -9.94
N ALA A 203 -19.02 7.50 -10.86
CA ALA A 203 -19.57 6.95 -12.09
C ALA A 203 -18.56 6.91 -13.25
N GLY A 204 -17.34 7.42 -13.06
CA GLY A 204 -16.30 7.50 -14.09
C GLY A 204 -15.88 8.93 -14.44
N PRO A 205 -14.93 9.08 -15.38
CA PRO A 205 -14.38 10.36 -15.79
C PRO A 205 -15.33 11.14 -16.72
N VAL A 206 -15.54 12.43 -16.44
CA VAL A 206 -16.37 13.33 -17.26
C VAL A 206 -15.69 14.68 -17.45
N TYR A 207 -15.91 15.34 -18.59
CA TYR A 207 -15.47 16.72 -18.77
C TYR A 207 -16.52 17.69 -18.24
N ARG A 208 -16.11 18.70 -17.47
CA ARG A 208 -16.98 19.78 -16.98
C ARG A 208 -16.41 21.15 -17.35
N ASN A 209 -17.27 22.16 -17.37
CA ASN A 209 -16.87 23.55 -17.58
C ASN A 209 -16.02 24.01 -16.39
N LEU A 210 -14.84 24.56 -16.65
CA LEU A 210 -13.91 25.06 -15.63
C LEU A 210 -14.53 26.11 -14.72
N ASP A 211 -15.33 27.03 -15.28
CA ASP A 211 -15.98 28.12 -14.52
C ASP A 211 -17.04 27.55 -13.55
N ALA A 212 -17.66 26.42 -13.87
CA ALA A 212 -18.58 25.76 -12.95
C ALA A 212 -17.88 24.96 -11.85
N LEU A 213 -16.60 24.59 -12.04
CA LEU A 213 -15.85 23.86 -11.02
C LEU A 213 -15.42 24.76 -9.87
N THR A 214 -15.27 26.07 -10.11
CA THR A 214 -14.94 27.03 -9.05
C THR A 214 -16.14 27.36 -8.17
N ASP A 215 -17.36 27.26 -8.73
CA ASP A 215 -18.59 27.75 -8.11
C ASP A 215 -19.52 26.62 -7.62
N GLY A 216 -19.23 25.36 -7.99
CA GLY A 216 -20.12 24.21 -7.82
C GLY A 216 -19.81 23.27 -6.65
N GLU A 217 -20.09 21.98 -6.87
CA GLU A 217 -19.82 20.87 -5.96
C GLU A 217 -18.36 20.90 -5.48
N PRO A 218 -18.07 20.63 -4.19
CA PRO A 218 -16.72 20.74 -3.70
C PRO A 218 -15.85 19.61 -4.27
N LEU A 219 -14.92 19.98 -5.13
CA LEU A 219 -13.99 19.10 -5.83
C LEU A 219 -12.57 19.35 -5.35
N ARG A 220 -11.77 18.29 -5.29
CA ARG A 220 -10.32 18.42 -5.09
C ARG A 220 -9.61 18.40 -6.42
N ARG A 221 -8.46 19.08 -6.48
CA ARG A 221 -7.65 19.25 -7.68
C ARG A 221 -6.26 18.70 -7.44
N VAL A 222 -5.80 17.87 -8.36
CA VAL A 222 -4.42 17.38 -8.45
C VAL A 222 -3.93 17.61 -9.86
N ARG A 223 -2.94 18.50 -10.02
CA ARG A 223 -2.47 18.97 -11.34
C ARG A 223 -3.62 19.53 -12.20
N ASN A 224 -3.91 18.89 -13.34
CA ASN A 224 -4.99 19.27 -14.27
C ASN A 224 -6.25 18.39 -14.13
N ILE A 225 -6.28 17.51 -13.13
CA ILE A 225 -7.38 16.58 -12.85
C ILE A 225 -8.14 17.08 -11.64
N TYR A 226 -9.47 17.03 -11.73
CA TYR A 226 -10.36 17.24 -10.60
C TYR A 226 -10.98 15.90 -10.23
N TYR A 227 -11.37 15.73 -8.98
CA TYR A 227 -12.10 14.54 -8.58
C TYR A 227 -13.12 14.84 -7.48
N THR A 228 -14.21 14.08 -7.52
CA THR A 228 -15.28 14.14 -6.53
C THR A 228 -14.90 13.37 -5.28
N ARG A 229 -15.56 13.70 -4.20
CA ARG A 229 -15.55 12.92 -2.97
C ARG A 229 -15.79 11.42 -3.17
N CYS A 230 -16.85 11.08 -3.89
CA CYS A 230 -17.26 9.70 -4.09
C CYS A 230 -16.21 8.91 -4.86
N PHE A 231 -15.48 9.56 -5.77
CA PHE A 231 -14.34 8.96 -6.44
C PHE A 231 -13.20 8.66 -5.47
N ALA A 232 -12.83 9.60 -4.60
CA ALA A 232 -11.77 9.35 -3.63
C ALA A 232 -12.14 8.26 -2.61
N HIS A 233 -13.41 8.16 -2.20
CA HIS A 233 -13.87 7.02 -1.40
C HIS A 233 -13.72 5.69 -2.14
N LEU A 234 -14.04 5.66 -3.44
CA LEU A 234 -13.81 4.48 -4.28
C LEU A 234 -12.33 4.11 -4.31
N VAL A 235 -11.42 5.07 -4.48
CA VAL A 235 -9.97 4.83 -4.44
C VAL A 235 -9.54 4.25 -3.10
N VAL A 236 -9.94 4.86 -1.97
CA VAL A 236 -9.62 4.35 -0.63
C VAL A 236 -10.12 2.91 -0.46
N ARG A 237 -11.38 2.64 -0.82
CA ARG A 237 -11.98 1.31 -0.75
C ARG A 237 -11.19 0.27 -1.54
N GLU A 238 -10.91 0.55 -2.81
CA GLU A 238 -10.19 -0.39 -3.67
C GLU A 238 -8.73 -0.57 -3.23
N MET A 239 -8.08 0.48 -2.71
CA MET A 239 -6.73 0.38 -2.15
C MET A 239 -6.68 -0.50 -0.89
N LEU A 240 -7.66 -0.36 0.01
CA LEU A 240 -7.76 -1.20 1.20
C LEU A 240 -8.02 -2.67 0.85
N LEU A 241 -8.90 -2.94 -0.14
CA LEU A 241 -9.13 -4.30 -0.66
C LEU A 241 -7.88 -4.90 -1.33
N CYS A 242 -6.97 -4.06 -1.79
CA CYS A 242 -5.69 -4.45 -2.39
C CYS A 242 -4.53 -4.43 -1.37
N ASN A 243 -4.81 -4.47 -0.06
CA ASN A 243 -3.80 -4.49 1.01
C ASN A 243 -2.76 -3.33 0.95
N ALA A 244 -3.11 -2.20 0.32
CA ALA A 244 -2.34 -0.95 0.30
C ALA A 244 -0.84 -1.01 -0.08
N LYS A 245 -0.38 -2.04 -0.82
CA LYS A 245 1.03 -2.19 -1.20
C LYS A 245 1.38 -1.43 -2.51
N ALA A 246 2.58 -0.88 -2.64
CA ALA A 246 2.96 0.01 -3.77
C ALA A 246 2.91 -0.63 -5.18
N THR A 247 3.16 -1.94 -5.32
CA THR A 247 2.98 -2.68 -6.59
C THR A 247 1.52 -2.87 -7.02
N TRP A 248 0.56 -2.39 -6.22
CA TRP A 248 -0.85 -2.74 -6.32
C TRP A 248 -1.72 -1.66 -6.93
N LEU A 249 -1.17 -0.48 -7.25
CA LEU A 249 -1.85 0.43 -8.18
C LEU A 249 -2.19 -0.30 -9.50
N LYS A 250 -1.33 -1.21 -9.96
CA LYS A 250 -1.62 -2.11 -11.10
C LYS A 250 -2.84 -3.01 -10.88
N ALA A 251 -3.16 -3.37 -9.65
CA ALA A 251 -4.33 -4.19 -9.29
C ALA A 251 -5.58 -3.35 -8.97
N MET A 252 -5.38 -2.15 -8.40
CA MET A 252 -6.45 -1.20 -8.07
C MET A 252 -7.04 -0.55 -9.33
N ILE A 253 -6.20 -0.13 -10.28
CA ILE A 253 -6.65 0.56 -11.50
C ILE A 253 -7.73 -0.25 -12.24
N PRO A 254 -7.54 -1.55 -12.55
CA PRO A 254 -8.59 -2.37 -13.16
C PRO A 254 -9.90 -2.40 -12.36
N ARG A 255 -9.84 -2.37 -11.03
CA ARG A 255 -11.04 -2.40 -10.16
C ARG A 255 -11.81 -1.09 -10.19
N VAL A 256 -11.11 0.05 -10.14
CA VAL A 256 -11.73 1.37 -10.30
C VAL A 256 -12.36 1.49 -11.70
N THR A 257 -11.66 1.02 -12.73
CA THR A 257 -12.20 0.94 -14.10
C THR A 257 -13.43 0.03 -14.18
N GLN A 258 -13.40 -1.16 -13.57
CA GLN A 258 -14.54 -2.09 -13.55
C GLN A 258 -15.77 -1.49 -12.86
N GLU A 259 -15.60 -0.76 -11.75
CA GLU A 259 -16.71 -0.05 -11.09
C GLU A 259 -17.34 1.00 -12.02
N ALA A 260 -16.53 1.75 -12.77
CA ALA A 260 -17.04 2.71 -13.75
C ALA A 260 -17.77 2.00 -14.91
N VAL A 261 -17.22 0.89 -15.42
CA VAL A 261 -17.88 0.07 -16.47
C VAL A 261 -19.21 -0.50 -15.97
N ALA A 262 -19.27 -0.99 -14.73
CA ALA A 262 -20.48 -1.52 -14.12
C ALA A 262 -21.61 -0.46 -14.01
N ARG A 263 -21.24 0.83 -13.99
CA ARG A 263 -22.16 1.97 -14.01
C ARG A 263 -22.47 2.47 -15.43
N ASN A 264 -22.13 1.69 -16.45
CA ASN A 264 -22.29 2.02 -17.87
C ASN A 264 -21.52 3.27 -18.33
N CYS A 265 -20.40 3.59 -17.67
CA CYS A 265 -19.51 4.65 -18.14
C CYS A 265 -18.90 4.29 -19.50
N LEU A 266 -19.00 5.18 -20.48
CA LEU A 266 -18.46 4.98 -21.83
C LEU A 266 -17.08 5.60 -22.04
N THR A 267 -16.55 6.25 -21.00
CA THR A 267 -15.34 7.08 -21.09
C THR A 267 -14.24 6.58 -20.17
N THR A 268 -14.29 5.31 -19.76
CA THR A 268 -13.41 4.75 -18.74
C THR A 268 -11.93 4.80 -19.11
N SER A 269 -11.58 4.75 -20.39
CA SER A 269 -10.20 4.90 -20.87
C SER A 269 -9.64 6.33 -20.76
N LEU A 270 -10.45 7.31 -20.33
CA LEU A 270 -9.94 8.61 -19.90
C LEU A 270 -9.29 8.58 -18.51
N LEU A 271 -9.47 7.50 -17.74
CA LEU A 271 -8.70 7.30 -16.51
C LEU A 271 -7.22 7.06 -16.86
N PRO A 272 -6.27 7.47 -15.98
CA PRO A 272 -4.86 7.28 -16.27
C PRO A 272 -4.53 5.78 -16.37
N SER A 273 -3.76 5.39 -17.38
CA SER A 273 -3.32 4.00 -17.55
C SER A 273 -2.02 3.72 -16.80
N ASN A 274 -1.18 4.73 -16.62
CA ASN A 274 0.11 4.60 -15.97
C ASN A 274 0.03 4.84 -14.46
N VAL A 275 0.71 3.98 -13.71
CA VAL A 275 0.80 4.07 -12.24
C VAL A 275 1.35 5.42 -11.76
N LYS A 276 2.31 6.01 -12.49
CA LYS A 276 2.93 7.30 -12.16
C LYS A 276 1.91 8.45 -12.10
N ASP A 277 0.85 8.38 -12.91
CA ASP A 277 -0.18 9.42 -12.98
C ASP A 277 -1.22 9.29 -11.86
N TRP A 278 -1.33 8.12 -11.25
CA TRP A 278 -2.21 7.88 -10.10
C TRP A 278 -1.61 8.32 -8.77
N TRP A 279 -0.28 8.27 -8.61
CA TRP A 279 0.38 8.57 -7.35
C TRP A 279 0.00 9.94 -6.76
N PRO A 280 0.03 11.04 -7.52
CA PRO A 280 -0.38 12.35 -7.00
C PRO A 280 -1.82 12.37 -6.46
N ILE A 281 -2.73 11.59 -7.07
CA ILE A 281 -4.13 11.50 -6.63
C ILE A 281 -4.20 10.69 -5.34
N VAL A 282 -3.49 9.57 -5.26
CA VAL A 282 -3.44 8.73 -4.05
C VAL A 282 -2.81 9.49 -2.89
N GLU A 283 -1.68 10.16 -3.10
CA GLU A 283 -1.02 10.98 -2.09
C GLU A 283 -1.96 12.06 -1.55
N ASP A 284 -2.60 12.84 -2.43
CA ASP A 284 -3.54 13.90 -2.02
C ASP A 284 -4.75 13.37 -1.24
N ILE A 285 -5.24 12.16 -1.57
CA ILE A 285 -6.30 11.48 -0.83
C ILE A 285 -5.78 11.06 0.55
N PHE A 286 -4.71 10.26 0.62
CA PHE A 286 -4.24 9.63 1.86
C PHE A 286 -3.52 10.59 2.82
N THR A 287 -3.06 11.74 2.34
CA THR A 287 -2.54 12.84 3.17
C THR A 287 -3.62 13.85 3.58
N SER A 288 -4.88 13.62 3.20
CA SER A 288 -5.98 14.51 3.58
C SER A 288 -6.14 14.61 5.10
N PRO A 289 -6.47 15.79 5.66
CA PRO A 289 -6.61 15.98 7.11
C PRO A 289 -7.48 14.93 7.78
N ARG A 290 -8.60 14.56 7.16
CA ARG A 290 -9.54 13.56 7.71
C ARG A 290 -8.99 12.14 7.75
N LEU A 291 -8.22 11.71 6.74
CA LEU A 291 -7.57 10.40 6.79
C LEU A 291 -6.41 10.40 7.78
N SER A 292 -5.70 11.52 7.91
CA SER A 292 -4.71 11.74 8.96
C SER A 292 -5.35 11.69 10.36
N ASP A 293 -6.44 12.42 10.61
CA ASP A 293 -7.20 12.38 11.86
C ASP A 293 -7.69 10.97 12.18
N ARG A 294 -8.13 10.22 11.16
CA ARG A 294 -8.57 8.83 11.33
C ARG A 294 -7.39 7.92 11.67
N LYS A 295 -6.24 8.10 11.02
CA LYS A 295 -4.99 7.40 11.37
C LYS A 295 -4.61 7.70 12.82
N ASP A 296 -4.63 8.97 13.22
CA ASP A 296 -4.27 9.39 14.58
C ASP A 296 -5.26 8.84 15.61
N SER A 297 -6.56 8.82 15.31
CA SER A 297 -7.58 8.19 16.14
C SER A 297 -7.35 6.70 16.31
N LEU A 298 -6.97 5.97 15.25
CA LEU A 298 -6.65 4.55 15.33
C LEU A 298 -5.36 4.30 16.12
N LEU A 299 -4.35 5.16 15.97
CA LEU A 299 -3.13 5.10 16.77
C LEU A 299 -3.43 5.37 18.25
N GLN A 300 -4.30 6.32 18.55
CA GLN A 300 -4.72 6.61 19.92
C GLN A 300 -5.49 5.43 20.52
N GLU A 301 -6.37 4.79 19.75
CA GLU A 301 -7.06 3.56 20.17
C GLU A 301 -6.04 2.43 20.45
N ALA A 302 -5.07 2.24 19.56
CA ALA A 302 -3.98 1.28 19.77
C ALA A 302 -3.20 1.57 21.07
N VAL A 303 -2.91 2.83 21.38
CA VAL A 303 -2.28 3.23 22.65
C VAL A 303 -3.17 2.89 23.85
N GLN A 304 -4.46 3.22 23.78
CA GLN A 304 -5.43 2.92 24.84
C GLN A 304 -5.54 1.42 25.12
N HIS A 305 -5.38 0.59 24.08
CA HIS A 305 -5.40 -0.86 24.16
C HIS A 305 -4.04 -1.49 24.43
N GLU A 306 -3.03 -0.68 24.76
CA GLU A 306 -1.69 -1.14 25.07
C GLU A 306 -1.00 -1.89 23.93
N GLU A 307 -1.34 -1.56 22.68
CA GLU A 307 -0.81 -2.23 21.50
C GLU A 307 0.69 -2.04 21.34
N PHE A 308 1.24 -0.90 21.79
CA PHE A 308 2.65 -0.57 21.67
C PHE A 308 3.53 -1.17 22.77
N VAL A 309 2.97 -1.81 23.82
CA VAL A 309 3.77 -2.36 24.93
C VAL A 309 4.85 -3.31 24.42
N ALA A 310 4.46 -4.14 23.45
CA ALA A 310 5.29 -5.08 22.76
C ALA A 310 5.15 -4.86 21.25
N ILE A 311 6.26 -4.65 20.56
CA ILE A 311 6.27 -4.50 19.11
C ILE A 311 7.24 -5.47 18.45
N SER A 312 6.93 -5.91 17.23
CA SER A 312 7.89 -6.57 16.32
C SER A 312 8.24 -5.60 15.18
N ILE A 313 9.53 -5.49 14.87
CA ILE A 313 10.08 -4.70 13.78
C ILE A 313 10.69 -5.63 12.72
N ASP A 314 10.16 -5.54 11.50
CA ASP A 314 10.60 -6.31 10.33
C ASP A 314 10.73 -5.35 9.15
N ALA A 315 11.87 -5.35 8.47
CA ALA A 315 12.05 -4.62 7.23
C ALA A 315 12.18 -5.61 6.07
N THR A 316 11.11 -5.78 5.30
CA THR A 316 11.15 -6.75 4.20
C THR A 316 11.73 -6.15 2.92
N MET A 317 12.79 -6.75 2.37
CA MET A 317 13.38 -6.35 1.08
C MET A 317 12.50 -6.77 -0.12
N ARG A 318 11.69 -5.87 -0.70
CA ARG A 318 11.32 -5.93 -2.13
C ARG A 318 11.09 -4.52 -2.71
N CYS A 319 11.99 -4.09 -3.60
CA CYS A 319 11.96 -2.85 -4.41
C CYS A 319 12.03 -1.50 -3.67
N SER A 320 11.70 -1.48 -2.38
CA SER A 320 12.00 -0.44 -1.38
C SER A 320 11.90 -1.15 -0.03
N GLN A 321 12.91 -1.11 0.84
CA GLN A 321 12.74 -1.71 2.17
C GLN A 321 11.60 -0.97 2.88
N VAL A 322 10.64 -1.72 3.42
CA VAL A 322 9.54 -1.14 4.21
C VAL A 322 9.66 -1.70 5.60
N LEU A 323 9.97 -0.82 6.56
CA LEU A 323 9.90 -1.11 7.97
C LEU A 323 8.43 -1.27 8.35
N THR A 324 8.08 -2.47 8.80
CA THR A 324 6.79 -2.81 9.37
C THR A 324 6.96 -2.90 10.88
N VAL A 325 6.14 -2.15 11.62
CA VAL A 325 6.03 -2.27 13.07
C VAL A 325 4.68 -2.88 13.40
N ARG A 326 4.68 -4.00 14.09
CA ARG A 326 3.47 -4.70 14.53
C ARG A 326 3.35 -4.63 16.04
N GLY A 327 2.15 -4.38 16.54
CA GLY A 327 1.82 -4.43 17.97
C GLY A 327 1.60 -5.84 18.50
N ARG A 328 1.23 -5.91 19.78
CA ARG A 328 0.96 -7.18 20.49
C ARG A 328 -0.06 -8.08 19.81
N THR A 329 -1.08 -7.50 19.17
CA THR A 329 -2.12 -8.27 18.46
C THR A 329 -1.77 -8.53 16.99
N ASN A 330 -0.53 -8.26 16.58
CA ASN A 330 -0.08 -8.19 15.19
C ASN A 330 -0.70 -7.05 14.36
N ALA A 331 -1.45 -6.14 14.99
CA ALA A 331 -1.92 -4.92 14.34
C ALA A 331 -0.73 -4.15 13.77
N VAL A 332 -0.83 -3.70 12.52
CA VAL A 332 0.22 -2.90 11.89
C VAL A 332 0.15 -1.48 12.42
N LEU A 333 1.12 -1.09 13.23
CA LEU A 333 1.20 0.21 13.89
C LEU A 333 1.99 1.24 13.07
N LEU A 334 2.94 0.78 12.25
CA LEU A 334 3.70 1.61 11.32
C LEU A 334 4.08 0.82 10.08
N LEU A 335 4.02 1.48 8.93
CA LEU A 335 4.62 1.06 7.67
C LEU A 335 5.40 2.24 7.11
N HIS A 336 6.72 2.15 7.07
CA HIS A 336 7.59 3.25 6.68
C HIS A 336 8.64 2.78 5.67
N ALA A 337 8.78 3.49 4.56
CA ALA A 337 9.81 3.15 3.57
C ALA A 337 11.18 3.57 4.12
N VAL A 338 12.12 2.63 4.21
CA VAL A 338 13.46 2.86 4.72
C VAL A 338 14.50 2.50 3.65
N PRO A 339 15.64 3.23 3.56
CA PRO A 339 16.71 2.91 2.63
C PRO A 339 17.62 1.76 3.10
N SER A 340 17.63 1.47 4.41
CA SER A 340 18.45 0.42 5.03
C SER A 340 17.85 -0.03 6.37
N GLU A 341 18.34 -1.14 6.91
CA GLU A 341 18.04 -1.65 8.26
C GLU A 341 19.03 -1.13 9.32
N ALA A 342 19.79 -0.10 8.99
CA ALA A 342 20.68 0.53 9.96
C ALA A 342 19.86 1.05 11.15
N ALA A 343 20.40 0.88 12.37
CA ALA A 343 19.71 1.26 13.60
C ALA A 343 19.22 2.72 13.60
N GLU A 344 20.00 3.62 13.00
CA GLU A 344 19.69 5.05 12.88
C GLU A 344 18.46 5.30 12.01
N VAL A 345 18.33 4.54 10.92
CA VAL A 345 17.21 4.62 9.98
C VAL A 345 15.93 4.07 10.63
N ILE A 346 16.03 2.93 11.32
CA ILE A 346 14.90 2.34 12.06
C ILE A 346 14.37 3.32 13.12
N VAL A 347 15.27 3.96 13.86
CA VAL A 347 14.90 4.92 14.92
C VAL A 347 14.28 6.19 14.34
N THR A 348 14.79 6.68 13.21
CA THR A 348 14.19 7.82 12.49
C THR A 348 12.77 7.49 12.04
N ALA A 349 12.55 6.29 11.51
CA ALA A 349 11.21 5.84 11.11
C ALA A 349 10.27 5.69 12.32
N LEU A 350 10.73 5.09 13.42
CA LEU A 350 9.94 4.96 14.65
C LEU A 350 9.58 6.31 15.26
N ALA A 351 10.41 7.34 15.10
CA ALA A 351 10.14 8.68 15.62
C ALA A 351 8.90 9.36 14.97
N GLU A 352 8.35 8.80 13.88
CA GLU A 352 7.06 9.24 13.34
C GLU A 352 5.86 8.84 14.23
N LEU A 353 6.04 7.87 15.13
CA LEU A 353 5.00 7.48 16.07
C LEU A 353 4.80 8.56 17.14
N PRO A 354 3.57 8.74 17.65
CA PRO A 354 3.32 9.69 18.72
C PRO A 354 4.18 9.42 19.96
N ALA A 355 4.64 10.48 20.64
CA ALA A 355 5.53 10.35 21.80
C ALA A 355 4.97 9.44 22.91
N HIS A 356 3.65 9.45 23.12
CA HIS A 356 2.99 8.58 24.09
C HIS A 356 2.98 7.10 23.66
N ALA A 357 2.93 6.81 22.36
CA ALA A 357 3.08 5.47 21.82
C ALA A 357 4.50 4.96 22.02
N LEU A 358 5.50 5.81 21.72
CA LEU A 358 6.91 5.50 21.97
C LEU A 358 7.22 5.26 23.45
N ALA A 359 6.61 6.04 24.34
CA ALA A 359 6.73 5.84 25.78
C ALA A 359 6.07 4.54 26.26
N GLN A 360 5.12 3.96 25.53
CA GLN A 360 4.49 2.71 25.91
C GLN A 360 5.36 1.49 25.58
N ILE A 361 6.27 1.62 24.60
CA ILE A 361 7.15 0.53 24.13
C ILE A 361 8.10 0.08 25.24
N GLN A 362 7.96 -1.19 25.61
CA GLN A 362 8.81 -1.87 26.60
C GLN A 362 9.56 -3.05 25.98
N PHE A 363 8.99 -3.71 24.97
CA PHE A 363 9.55 -4.92 24.38
C PHE A 363 9.59 -4.78 22.86
N ILE A 364 10.76 -5.04 22.27
CA ILE A 364 10.94 -5.00 20.83
C ILE A 364 11.48 -6.35 20.37
N ALA A 365 10.80 -7.00 19.43
CA ALA A 365 11.32 -8.13 18.68
C ALA A 365 11.90 -7.63 17.34
N SER A 366 13.11 -8.06 17.00
CA SER A 366 13.80 -7.68 15.77
C SER A 366 14.51 -8.89 15.17
N ASP A 367 14.68 -8.94 13.86
CA ASP A 367 15.42 -10.00 13.17
C ASP A 367 16.92 -9.98 13.49
N SER A 368 17.46 -8.82 13.87
CA SER A 368 18.90 -8.63 14.15
C SER A 368 19.10 -7.74 15.38
N PRO A 369 18.76 -8.22 16.59
CA PRO A 369 18.93 -7.46 17.81
C PRO A 369 20.42 -7.23 18.07
N SER A 370 20.82 -5.98 18.32
CA SER A 370 22.23 -5.62 18.56
C SER A 370 22.37 -4.54 19.64
N SER A 371 23.56 -4.45 20.22
CA SER A 371 23.89 -3.40 21.20
C SER A 371 23.79 -1.99 20.61
N ALA A 372 24.11 -1.84 19.32
CA ALA A 372 23.96 -0.60 18.58
C ALA A 372 22.47 -0.23 18.42
N LEU A 373 21.64 -1.18 18.00
CA LEU A 373 20.19 -0.99 17.86
C LEU A 373 19.54 -0.66 19.21
N ALA A 374 19.84 -1.42 20.26
CA ALA A 374 19.32 -1.18 21.61
C ALA A 374 19.69 0.22 22.13
N ARG A 375 20.92 0.68 21.91
CA ARG A 375 21.38 2.01 22.31
C ARG A 375 20.61 3.12 21.59
N GLN A 376 20.35 2.95 20.30
CA GLN A 376 19.61 3.94 19.51
C GLN A 376 18.12 3.94 19.87
N LEU A 377 17.50 2.76 20.02
CA LEU A 377 16.08 2.64 20.38
C LEU A 377 15.78 3.28 21.74
N ARG A 378 16.66 3.16 22.73
CA ARG A 378 16.50 3.84 24.03
C ARG A 378 16.42 5.36 23.95
N ARG A 379 16.91 5.98 22.86
CA ARG A 379 16.80 7.43 22.66
C ARG A 379 15.37 7.87 22.34
N VAL A 380 14.58 6.99 21.71
CA VAL A 380 13.20 7.28 21.29
C VAL A 380 12.16 6.54 22.14
N CYS A 381 12.50 5.37 22.69
CA CYS A 381 11.64 4.56 23.54
C CYS A 381 12.17 4.62 25.00
N PRO A 382 11.74 5.60 25.82
CA PRO A 382 12.30 5.84 27.15
C PRO A 382 12.04 4.67 28.13
N ASN A 383 11.00 3.89 27.90
CA ASN A 383 10.62 2.75 28.74
C ASN A 383 11.04 1.40 28.15
N LEU A 384 11.94 1.38 27.17
CA LEU A 384 12.43 0.15 26.57
C LEU A 384 13.16 -0.72 27.60
N VAL A 385 12.59 -1.89 27.86
CA VAL A 385 13.11 -2.89 28.80
C VAL A 385 13.97 -3.92 28.08
N MET A 386 13.50 -4.45 26.96
CA MET A 386 14.11 -5.62 26.32
C MET A 386 14.10 -5.52 24.80
N LEU A 387 15.16 -6.03 24.19
CA LEU A 387 15.22 -6.34 22.76
C LEU A 387 15.37 -7.87 22.62
N SER A 388 14.55 -8.51 21.78
CA SER A 388 14.60 -9.95 21.53
C SER A 388 14.73 -10.25 20.04
N LEU A 389 15.22 -11.45 19.72
CA LEU A 389 15.18 -11.96 18.35
C LEU A 389 13.74 -12.37 17.99
N ASP A 390 13.24 -11.97 16.81
CA ASP A 390 11.92 -12.41 16.33
C ASP A 390 11.96 -13.92 16.00
N PRO A 391 11.21 -14.76 16.75
CA PRO A 391 11.25 -16.19 16.54
C PRO A 391 10.61 -16.62 15.20
N VAL A 392 9.72 -15.81 14.63
CA VAL A 392 8.97 -16.17 13.41
C VAL A 392 9.85 -16.06 12.17
N HIS A 393 10.82 -15.13 12.17
CA HIS A 393 11.71 -14.91 11.03
C HIS A 393 12.51 -16.17 10.67
N LEU A 394 12.93 -16.95 11.66
CA LEU A 394 13.66 -18.20 11.45
C LEU A 394 12.85 -19.23 10.65
N ALA A 395 11.54 -19.33 10.92
CA ALA A 395 10.66 -20.20 10.16
C ALA A 395 10.48 -19.73 8.72
N PHE A 396 10.43 -18.40 8.49
CA PHE A 396 10.37 -17.85 7.15
C PHE A 396 11.64 -18.11 6.35
N ALA A 397 12.82 -17.92 6.94
CA ALA A 397 14.09 -18.24 6.30
C ALA A 397 14.17 -19.72 5.87
N TRP A 398 13.68 -20.63 6.71
CA TRP A 398 13.58 -22.07 6.40
C TRP A 398 12.62 -22.35 5.25
N GLU A 399 11.42 -21.78 5.28
CA GLU A 399 10.45 -21.96 4.21
C GLU A 399 10.95 -21.37 2.89
N TYR A 400 11.66 -20.24 2.92
CA TYR A 400 12.18 -19.59 1.72
C TYR A 400 13.20 -20.45 0.99
N SER A 401 14.11 -21.09 1.72
CA SER A 401 15.11 -22.01 1.15
C SER A 401 14.51 -23.31 0.60
N THR A 402 13.26 -23.60 0.97
CA THR A 402 12.50 -24.78 0.53
C THR A 402 11.38 -24.41 -0.45
N TRP A 403 11.57 -23.33 -1.22
CA TRP A 403 10.63 -22.84 -2.23
C TRP A 403 9.26 -22.46 -1.66
N LYS A 404 9.26 -21.86 -0.46
CA LYS A 404 8.08 -21.46 0.31
C LYS A 404 7.17 -22.63 0.68
N LYS A 405 7.71 -23.83 0.81
CA LYS A 405 6.96 -25.03 1.21
C LYS A 405 7.08 -25.25 2.71
N ARG A 406 5.97 -25.60 3.36
CA ARG A 406 5.95 -26.11 4.74
C ARG A 406 6.37 -27.57 4.76
N THR A 407 7.68 -27.80 4.79
CA THR A 407 8.29 -29.13 4.90
C THR A 407 8.06 -29.75 6.30
N PRO A 408 8.30 -31.06 6.47
CA PRO A 408 8.29 -31.67 7.80
C PRO A 408 9.23 -30.97 8.80
N GLY A 409 10.43 -30.58 8.38
CA GLY A 409 11.38 -29.84 9.23
C GLY A 409 10.85 -28.46 9.62
N SER A 410 10.31 -27.69 8.68
CA SER A 410 9.69 -26.39 8.96
C SER A 410 8.49 -26.50 9.90
N LYS A 411 7.64 -27.53 9.75
CA LYS A 411 6.52 -27.79 10.67
C LYS A 411 7.01 -28.10 12.09
N ALA A 412 8.05 -28.93 12.21
CA ALA A 412 8.66 -29.25 13.49
C ALA A 412 9.29 -28.01 14.13
N LEU A 413 9.99 -27.18 13.35
CA LEU A 413 10.52 -25.90 13.81
C LEU A 413 9.41 -24.97 14.32
N ARG A 414 8.32 -24.80 13.57
CA ARG A 414 7.18 -23.97 14.01
C ARG A 414 6.54 -24.50 15.30
N ALA A 415 6.45 -25.81 15.48
CA ALA A 415 5.97 -26.41 16.72
C ALA A 415 6.92 -26.12 17.90
N VAL A 416 8.24 -26.23 17.69
CA VAL A 416 9.22 -25.84 18.71
C VAL A 416 9.14 -24.35 19.04
N LEU A 417 9.03 -23.49 18.03
CA LEU A 417 8.92 -22.04 18.21
C LEU A 417 7.61 -21.61 18.86
N SER A 418 6.51 -22.37 18.70
CA SER A 418 5.24 -22.01 19.35
C SER A 418 5.36 -22.02 20.88
N LYS A 419 6.24 -22.84 21.46
CA LYS A 419 6.55 -22.82 22.90
C LYS A 419 7.08 -21.47 23.40
N LEU A 420 7.72 -20.66 22.54
CA LEU A 420 8.18 -19.31 22.91
C LEU A 420 7.03 -18.32 23.12
N SER A 421 5.82 -18.71 22.69
CA SER A 421 4.60 -17.91 22.74
C SER A 421 3.65 -18.37 23.84
N VAL A 422 3.90 -19.54 24.42
CA VAL A 422 3.05 -20.14 25.45
C VAL A 422 3.21 -19.37 26.75
N ARG A 423 2.09 -19.19 27.45
CA ARG A 423 2.05 -18.51 28.76
C ARG A 423 1.91 -19.51 29.89
N ASP A 424 2.81 -19.42 30.86
CA ASP A 424 2.61 -20.01 32.18
C ASP A 424 2.37 -18.90 33.22
N PRO A 425 1.15 -18.79 33.80
CA PRO A 425 0.85 -17.80 34.84
C PRO A 425 1.64 -17.98 36.14
N GLN A 426 2.19 -19.16 36.40
CA GLN A 426 2.88 -19.50 37.64
C GLN A 426 4.40 -19.26 37.57
N ALA A 427 5.00 -19.38 36.39
CA ALA A 427 6.42 -19.15 36.24
C ALA A 427 6.80 -17.66 36.38
N THR A 428 7.88 -17.44 37.13
CA THR A 428 8.44 -16.12 37.43
C THR A 428 9.62 -15.82 36.51
N ALA A 429 9.94 -14.53 36.34
CA ALA A 429 11.10 -14.06 35.56
C ALA A 429 12.41 -14.79 35.90
N GLU A 430 12.53 -15.35 37.11
CA GLU A 430 13.70 -16.11 37.57
C GLU A 430 13.94 -17.40 36.76
N HIS A 431 12.91 -18.01 36.19
CA HIS A 431 13.04 -19.17 35.28
C HIS A 431 13.74 -18.78 33.98
N TRP A 432 13.60 -17.51 33.59
CA TRP A 432 14.17 -16.95 32.37
C TRP A 432 15.41 -16.08 32.65
N GLY A 433 15.69 -15.68 33.87
CA GLY A 433 16.87 -14.87 34.15
C GLY A 433 16.80 -13.48 33.49
N CYS A 434 17.96 -12.96 33.09
CA CYS A 434 18.09 -11.56 32.68
C CYS A 434 17.67 -11.35 31.22
N VAL A 435 16.86 -10.33 30.97
CA VAL A 435 16.49 -9.91 29.62
C VAL A 435 17.69 -9.32 28.88
N TYR A 436 17.69 -9.44 27.54
CA TYR A 436 18.71 -8.81 26.73
C TYR A 436 18.49 -7.29 26.65
N GLU A 437 19.35 -6.56 27.35
CA GLU A 437 19.35 -5.11 27.42
C GLU A 437 20.34 -4.46 26.41
N GLY A 438 20.81 -5.19 25.41
CA GLY A 438 21.86 -4.70 24.50
C GLY A 438 23.28 -4.78 25.09
N THR A 439 23.46 -5.48 26.20
CA THR A 439 24.78 -5.78 26.79
C THR A 439 25.41 -7.01 26.13
N ALA A 440 26.67 -7.31 26.46
CA ALA A 440 27.27 -8.56 26.01
C ALA A 440 26.46 -9.75 26.55
N PRO A 441 26.25 -10.79 25.72
CA PRO A 441 25.56 -12.00 26.15
C PRO A 441 26.33 -12.74 27.27
N PRO A 442 25.67 -13.26 28.33
CA PRO A 442 26.30 -14.22 29.23
C PRO A 442 26.95 -15.40 28.49
N GLU A 443 28.11 -15.85 28.97
CA GLU A 443 28.79 -17.00 28.37
C GLU A 443 27.93 -18.27 28.42
N LEU A 444 28.14 -19.14 27.43
CA LEU A 444 27.53 -20.46 27.41
C LEU A 444 28.26 -21.34 28.43
N THR A 445 27.51 -22.10 29.22
CA THR A 445 28.06 -23.17 30.03
C THR A 445 28.66 -24.25 29.13
N PRO A 446 29.59 -25.08 29.62
CA PRO A 446 30.18 -26.17 28.83
C PRO A 446 29.13 -27.13 28.25
N ARG A 447 28.00 -27.33 28.95
CA ARG A 447 26.90 -28.19 28.49
C ARG A 447 26.14 -27.57 27.33
N GLU A 448 25.92 -26.26 27.36
CA GLU A 448 25.24 -25.53 26.29
C GLU A 448 26.14 -25.40 25.08
N GLN A 449 27.42 -25.14 25.29
CA GLN A 449 28.41 -25.13 24.22
C GLN A 449 28.43 -26.49 23.51
N ALA A 450 28.44 -27.60 24.25
CA ALA A 450 28.36 -28.94 23.66
C ALA A 450 27.06 -29.19 22.86
N GLN A 451 25.91 -28.63 23.27
CA GLN A 451 24.69 -28.73 22.46
C GLN A 451 24.69 -27.78 21.27
N ARG A 452 25.28 -26.60 21.39
CA ARG A 452 25.48 -25.66 20.28
C ARG A 452 26.36 -26.27 19.20
N ASP A 453 27.41 -26.96 19.59
CA ASP A 453 28.26 -27.70 18.66
C ASP A 453 27.46 -28.79 17.94
N ARG A 454 26.56 -29.48 18.66
CA ARG A 454 25.60 -30.43 18.07
C ARG A 454 24.59 -29.82 17.10
N ILE A 455 24.22 -28.56 17.26
CA ILE A 455 23.41 -27.84 16.27
C ILE A 455 24.22 -27.68 14.99
N LYS A 456 25.48 -27.28 15.10
CA LYS A 456 26.37 -27.00 13.96
C LYS A 456 26.70 -28.25 13.15
N ASP A 457 27.04 -29.35 13.83
CA ASP A 457 27.49 -30.58 13.19
C ASP A 457 26.37 -31.63 12.99
N GLY A 458 25.18 -31.38 13.55
CA GLY A 458 24.07 -32.34 13.53
C GLY A 458 24.32 -33.59 14.38
N GLY A 459 25.30 -33.56 15.30
CA GLY A 459 25.85 -34.71 16.03
C GLY A 459 24.97 -35.27 17.14
N MET A 460 23.71 -34.84 17.27
CA MET A 460 22.78 -35.46 18.23
C MET A 460 22.34 -36.84 17.72
N PRO A 461 22.45 -37.92 18.53
CA PRO A 461 22.00 -39.25 18.11
C PRO A 461 20.52 -39.26 17.70
N LEU A 462 20.19 -39.85 16.54
CA LEU A 462 18.83 -39.81 15.98
C LEU A 462 17.75 -40.31 16.96
N ARG A 463 18.05 -41.34 17.77
CA ARG A 463 17.13 -41.84 18.81
C ARG A 463 16.84 -40.76 19.85
N ALA A 464 17.88 -40.05 20.30
CA ALA A 464 17.75 -38.96 21.27
C ALA A 464 17.03 -37.75 20.67
N ALA A 465 17.29 -37.41 19.40
CA ALA A 465 16.61 -36.33 18.70
C ALA A 465 15.10 -36.58 18.56
N LYS A 466 14.70 -37.77 18.09
CA LYS A 466 13.29 -38.17 18.01
C LYS A 466 12.62 -38.15 19.38
N GLN A 467 13.28 -38.70 20.39
CA GLN A 467 12.76 -38.71 21.75
C GLN A 467 12.54 -37.29 22.26
N THR A 468 13.50 -36.38 22.06
CA THR A 468 13.43 -34.98 22.49
C THR A 468 12.20 -34.27 21.94
N LEU A 469 11.95 -34.37 20.62
CA LEU A 469 10.77 -33.71 20.01
C LEU A 469 9.45 -34.43 20.31
N HIS A 470 9.47 -35.75 20.54
CA HIS A 470 8.28 -36.53 20.87
C HIS A 470 7.80 -36.33 22.31
N THR A 471 8.73 -36.19 23.27
CA THR A 471 8.39 -35.97 24.69
C THR A 471 8.18 -34.50 25.03
N MET A 472 8.37 -33.60 24.08
CA MET A 472 8.21 -32.17 24.30
C MET A 472 6.73 -31.83 24.46
N ASP A 473 6.37 -31.27 25.61
CA ASP A 473 5.06 -30.67 25.81
C ASP A 473 5.04 -29.26 25.19
N TYR A 474 4.25 -29.09 24.15
CA TYR A 474 4.10 -27.81 23.43
C TYR A 474 3.11 -26.84 24.09
N SER A 475 2.42 -27.28 25.16
CA SER A 475 1.43 -26.49 25.89
C SER A 475 2.00 -25.72 27.09
N VAL A 476 3.30 -25.87 27.36
CA VAL A 476 4.04 -25.13 28.39
C VAL A 476 5.17 -24.32 27.74
N PRO A 477 5.64 -23.20 28.33
CA PRO A 477 6.79 -22.49 27.82
C PRO A 477 8.09 -23.29 27.98
N PHE A 478 9.18 -22.77 27.43
CA PHE A 478 10.52 -23.22 27.82
C PHE A 478 10.88 -22.63 29.19
N TYR A 479 11.33 -23.47 30.12
CA TYR A 479 11.79 -23.04 31.45
C TYR A 479 13.30 -23.05 31.59
N ASP A 480 14.01 -23.72 30.67
CA ASP A 480 15.46 -23.84 30.71
C ASP A 480 16.05 -23.62 29.32
N ARG A 481 17.12 -22.82 29.28
CA ARG A 481 17.99 -22.59 28.14
C ARG A 481 18.36 -23.87 27.43
N MET A 482 18.72 -24.89 28.19
CA MET A 482 19.13 -26.18 27.63
C MET A 482 18.01 -26.87 26.87
N GLU A 483 16.74 -26.68 27.22
CA GLU A 483 15.62 -27.27 26.47
C GLU A 483 15.55 -26.70 25.06
N ILE A 484 15.72 -25.38 24.92
CA ILE A 484 15.75 -24.71 23.61
C ILE A 484 16.90 -25.22 22.77
N VAL A 485 18.13 -25.20 23.31
CA VAL A 485 19.32 -25.63 22.57
C VAL A 485 19.22 -27.12 22.17
N LYS A 486 18.71 -27.98 23.06
CA LYS A 486 18.45 -29.39 22.75
C LYS A 486 17.38 -29.56 21.66
N ALA A 487 16.31 -28.76 21.68
CA ALA A 487 15.28 -28.80 20.65
C ALA A 487 15.84 -28.48 19.27
N PHE A 488 16.68 -27.44 19.16
CA PHE A 488 17.34 -27.08 17.91
C PHE A 488 18.40 -28.08 17.46
N ALA A 489 19.13 -28.69 18.40
CA ALA A 489 20.06 -29.77 18.07
C ALA A 489 19.30 -31.01 17.54
N ALA A 490 18.13 -31.32 18.10
CA ALA A 490 17.27 -32.39 17.61
C ALA A 490 16.73 -32.09 16.20
N LEU A 491 16.29 -30.85 15.93
CA LEU A 491 15.87 -30.43 14.60
C LEU A 491 17.01 -30.55 13.58
N SER A 492 18.23 -30.14 13.95
CA SER A 492 19.41 -30.20 13.09
C SER A 492 19.81 -31.64 12.75
N ALA A 493 19.70 -32.56 13.71
CA ALA A 493 19.99 -33.98 13.50
C ALA A 493 18.89 -34.70 12.69
N LEU A 494 17.62 -34.31 12.81
CA LEU A 494 16.50 -34.95 12.11
C LEU A 494 16.31 -34.45 10.68
N TYR A 495 16.64 -33.19 10.42
CA TYR A 495 16.41 -32.54 9.12
C TYR A 495 17.70 -31.90 8.55
N PRO A 496 18.84 -32.63 8.51
CA PRO A 496 20.14 -32.04 8.16
C PRO A 496 20.16 -31.43 6.75
N GLU A 497 19.48 -32.06 5.78
CA GLU A 497 19.41 -31.53 4.41
C GLU A 497 18.62 -30.23 4.31
N GLU A 498 17.54 -30.10 5.07
CA GLU A 498 16.72 -28.88 5.07
C GLU A 498 17.47 -27.73 5.75
N VAL A 499 18.11 -28.01 6.89
CA VAL A 499 18.97 -27.05 7.60
C VAL A 499 20.12 -26.59 6.72
N ALA A 500 20.80 -27.51 6.03
CA ALA A 500 21.91 -27.17 5.13
C ALA A 500 21.46 -26.30 3.94
N LYS A 501 20.32 -26.62 3.30
CA LYS A 501 19.74 -25.79 2.23
C LYS A 501 19.39 -24.39 2.74
N ALA A 502 18.86 -24.34 3.95
CA ALA A 502 18.47 -23.09 4.58
C ALA A 502 19.67 -22.28 5.09
N ALA A 503 20.82 -22.92 5.34
CA ALA A 503 22.09 -22.27 5.64
C ALA A 503 22.74 -21.62 4.41
N LEU A 504 22.49 -22.14 3.21
CA LEU A 504 23.10 -21.68 1.96
C LEU A 504 22.41 -20.46 1.32
N GLY A 505 21.16 -20.16 1.69
CA GLY A 505 20.40 -19.01 1.22
C GLY A 505 20.02 -19.06 -0.27
N ALA A 506 18.77 -18.74 -0.62
CA ALA A 506 18.33 -18.70 -2.02
C ALA A 506 18.81 -17.46 -2.80
N ASN A 507 19.44 -16.48 -2.13
CA ASN A 507 19.95 -15.25 -2.71
C ASN A 507 21.38 -14.96 -2.19
N ALA A 508 22.39 -15.61 -2.76
CA ALA A 508 23.81 -15.42 -2.42
C ALA A 508 24.40 -14.05 -2.86
N GLY A 509 23.58 -12.99 -2.93
CA GLY A 509 23.96 -11.70 -3.51
C GLY A 509 24.35 -10.59 -2.52
N SER A 510 24.00 -10.69 -1.24
CA SER A 510 24.35 -9.63 -0.27
C SER A 510 24.26 -10.16 1.16
N GLN A 511 25.39 -10.11 1.86
CA GLN A 511 25.63 -10.51 3.26
C GLN A 511 25.50 -12.02 3.53
N ALA A 512 26.63 -12.71 3.31
CA ALA A 512 26.88 -14.04 3.81
C ALA A 512 27.08 -13.99 5.34
N ASP A 513 26.02 -14.27 6.11
CA ASP A 513 26.11 -14.85 7.47
C ASP A 513 24.76 -15.28 8.07
N ASP A 514 23.60 -14.97 7.45
CA ASP A 514 22.26 -15.24 8.01
C ASP A 514 21.57 -16.50 7.45
N GLY A 515 22.30 -17.61 7.36
CA GLY A 515 21.69 -18.92 7.07
C GLY A 515 20.82 -19.42 8.24
N VAL A 516 19.84 -20.31 8.02
CA VAL A 516 19.04 -20.91 9.10
C VAL A 516 19.87 -21.61 10.16
N LEU A 517 21.04 -22.17 9.81
CA LEU A 517 21.97 -22.70 10.81
C LEU A 517 22.52 -21.59 11.71
N SER A 518 22.89 -20.44 11.13
CA SER A 518 23.27 -19.23 11.86
C SER A 518 22.09 -18.72 12.69
N GLY A 519 20.87 -18.68 12.13
CA GLY A 519 19.65 -18.32 12.84
C GLY A 519 19.26 -19.28 13.97
N LEU A 520 19.44 -20.59 13.80
CA LEU A 520 19.24 -21.60 14.86
C LEU A 520 20.29 -21.43 15.95
N VAL A 521 21.55 -21.22 15.60
CA VAL A 521 22.63 -20.96 16.55
C VAL A 521 22.42 -19.62 17.25
N ASN A 522 22.01 -18.58 16.53
CA ASN A 522 21.77 -17.24 17.05
C ASN A 522 20.51 -17.21 17.91
N LEU A 523 19.44 -17.94 17.59
CA LEU A 523 18.27 -18.08 18.47
C LEU A 523 18.62 -18.97 19.67
N ALA A 524 19.35 -20.07 19.47
CA ALA A 524 19.90 -20.91 20.54
C ALA A 524 20.93 -20.20 21.42
N VAL A 525 21.43 -19.03 21.02
CA VAL A 525 22.30 -18.17 21.82
C VAL A 525 21.47 -17.00 22.36
N LEU A 526 20.88 -16.13 21.53
CA LEU A 526 20.07 -14.96 21.92
C LEU A 526 18.85 -15.29 22.80
N LYS A 527 18.02 -16.28 22.47
CA LYS A 527 16.89 -16.66 23.36
C LYS A 527 17.34 -17.45 24.58
N ALA A 528 18.42 -18.19 24.43
CA ALA A 528 19.11 -18.83 25.53
C ALA A 528 19.67 -17.76 26.51
N LEU A 529 20.05 -16.59 26.05
CA LEU A 529 20.53 -15.51 26.94
C LEU A 529 19.41 -14.85 27.75
N GLU A 530 18.16 -14.98 27.31
CA GLU A 530 16.95 -14.68 28.07
C GLU A 530 16.50 -15.85 28.97
N LEU A 531 17.35 -16.86 29.22
CA LEU A 531 17.10 -18.01 30.11
C LEU A 531 18.33 -18.27 31.00
N ARG A 532 18.45 -17.73 32.22
CA ARG A 532 19.43 -18.31 33.18
C ARG A 532 18.86 -19.62 33.71
N GLY A 533 19.61 -20.70 33.53
CA GLY A 533 19.40 -21.92 34.31
C GLY A 533 19.51 -21.60 35.80
N GLY A 534 18.39 -21.72 36.51
CA GLY A 534 18.40 -21.82 37.96
C GLY A 534 19.26 -23.02 38.36
N ALA A 535 20.21 -22.78 39.26
CA ALA A 535 20.94 -23.84 39.95
C ALA A 535 20.03 -24.56 40.92
#